data_AF-A0A9C6TI32-F1
#
_entry.id   AF-A0A9C6TI32-F1
#
_cell.length_a   1.000
_cell.length_b   1.000
_cell.length_c   1.000
_cell.angle_alpha   90.00
_cell.angle_beta   90.00
_cell.angle_gamma   90.00
#
_symmetry.space_group_name_H-M   'P 1'
#
loop_
_entity.id
_entity.type
_entity.pdbx_description
1 polymer ?
#
loop_
_entity_poly.entity_id
_entity_poly.type
_entity_poly.pdbx_seq_one_letter_code
_entity_poly.pdbx_strand_id
1 'polypeptide(L)'
;MACEVPILQKELDVLTVCKPASVPEHHIRTGCSSVSVIVYGDLEKPALITYPDLALNYMSCFQGLFFYPEAAFLLLHNFCIYHISPPGHEEVSKLKAKYESLQRTQRHLLGEDLGPLSIKELQNLEKQLEGSLAQARQRKVSANTYLLFFICFFLFV
;
A
#
# COMPACT_ATOMS: atom_id res chain seq x y z
N MET A 1 -20.06 -19.07 -42.99
CA MET A 1 -18.78 -19.03 -42.25
C MET A 1 -18.87 -17.90 -41.26
N ALA A 2 -19.49 -18.15 -40.12
CA ALA A 2 -19.59 -17.21 -39.02
C ALA A 2 -19.57 -18.05 -37.74
N CYS A 3 -19.06 -17.45 -36.66
CA CYS A 3 -19.13 -17.96 -35.29
C CYS A 3 -17.93 -18.76 -34.75
N GLU A 4 -16.70 -18.24 -34.81
CA GLU A 4 -15.63 -18.68 -33.89
C GLU A 4 -14.72 -17.57 -33.32
N VAL A 5 -14.88 -16.31 -33.74
CA VAL A 5 -13.99 -15.21 -33.31
C VAL A 5 -14.38 -14.43 -32.02
N PRO A 6 -15.60 -14.51 -31.43
CA PRO A 6 -15.92 -13.60 -30.32
C PRO A 6 -15.41 -14.04 -28.94
N ILE A 7 -14.93 -15.27 -28.74
CA ILE A 7 -14.62 -15.78 -27.38
C ILE A 7 -13.25 -15.29 -26.90
N LEU A 8 -12.25 -15.25 -27.78
CA LEU A 8 -10.88 -14.85 -27.43
C LEU A 8 -10.74 -13.34 -27.16
N GLN A 9 -11.51 -12.49 -27.84
CA GLN A 9 -11.52 -11.05 -27.58
C GLN A 9 -12.18 -10.73 -26.22
N LYS A 10 -13.25 -11.47 -25.87
CA LYS A 10 -13.99 -11.31 -24.61
C LYS A 10 -13.17 -11.71 -23.38
N GLU A 11 -12.34 -12.74 -23.52
CA GLU A 11 -11.45 -13.20 -22.45
C GLU A 11 -10.32 -12.19 -22.21
N LEU A 12 -9.83 -11.53 -23.27
CA LEU A 12 -8.79 -10.50 -23.18
C LEU A 12 -9.26 -9.26 -22.41
N ASP A 13 -10.50 -8.81 -22.59
CA ASP A 13 -11.05 -7.65 -21.87
C ASP A 13 -11.20 -7.92 -20.36
N VAL A 14 -11.68 -9.11 -19.99
CA VAL A 14 -11.78 -9.53 -18.57
C VAL A 14 -10.40 -9.73 -17.95
N LEU A 15 -9.45 -10.33 -18.67
CA LEU A 15 -8.06 -10.45 -18.20
C LEU A 15 -7.38 -9.08 -18.04
N THR A 16 -7.76 -8.10 -18.85
CA THR A 16 -7.24 -6.73 -18.83
C THR A 16 -7.75 -5.94 -17.61
N VAL A 17 -9.01 -6.16 -17.20
CA VAL A 17 -9.51 -5.67 -15.90
C VAL A 17 -8.73 -6.27 -14.74
N CYS A 18 -8.41 -7.56 -14.82
CA CYS A 18 -7.62 -8.26 -13.80
C CYS A 18 -6.12 -7.89 -13.82
N LYS A 19 -5.63 -7.25 -14.88
CA LYS A 19 -4.24 -6.77 -15.04
C LYS A 19 -4.23 -5.29 -15.42
N PRO A 20 -4.47 -4.38 -14.47
CA PRO A 20 -4.57 -2.94 -14.74
C PRO A 20 -3.29 -2.32 -15.34
N ALA A 21 -2.14 -2.99 -15.27
CA ALA A 21 -0.87 -2.52 -15.82
C ALA A 21 -0.83 -2.38 -17.36
N SER A 22 -1.81 -2.92 -18.10
CA SER A 22 -1.86 -2.82 -19.57
C SER A 22 -2.88 -1.81 -20.11
N VAL A 23 -3.63 -1.12 -19.25
CA VAL A 23 -4.66 -0.15 -19.70
C VAL A 23 -4.09 1.26 -19.65
N PRO A 24 -4.21 2.07 -20.73
CA PRO A 24 -3.76 3.45 -20.73
C PRO A 24 -4.57 4.29 -19.73
N GLU A 25 -3.85 5.00 -18.86
CA GLU A 25 -4.43 5.93 -17.89
C GLU A 25 -4.47 7.34 -18.48
N HIS A 26 -5.66 7.96 -18.49
CA HIS A 26 -5.88 9.31 -19.00
C HIS A 26 -5.81 10.32 -17.86
N HIS A 27 -4.93 11.31 -17.96
CA HIS A 27 -4.83 12.41 -16.99
C HIS A 27 -5.65 13.61 -17.46
N ILE A 28 -6.76 13.87 -16.77
CA ILE A 28 -7.69 14.97 -17.04
C ILE A 28 -7.36 16.14 -16.12
N ARG A 29 -7.02 17.31 -16.68
CA ARG A 29 -6.87 18.53 -15.89
C ARG A 29 -8.24 19.11 -15.52
N THR A 30 -8.48 19.26 -14.23
CA THR A 30 -9.64 19.99 -13.69
C THR A 30 -9.19 21.35 -13.13
N GLY A 31 -10.14 22.21 -12.77
CA GLY A 31 -9.84 23.54 -12.19
C GLY A 31 -9.10 23.51 -10.85
N CYS A 32 -9.11 22.38 -10.14
CA CYS A 32 -8.49 22.23 -8.81
C CYS A 32 -7.31 21.25 -8.80
N SER A 33 -7.32 20.22 -9.65
CA SER A 33 -6.27 19.19 -9.70
C SER A 33 -6.27 18.38 -11.01
N SER A 34 -5.21 17.63 -11.27
CA SER A 34 -5.27 16.54 -12.25
C SER A 34 -6.00 15.34 -11.66
N VAL A 35 -6.86 14.69 -12.44
CA VAL A 35 -7.59 13.48 -12.08
C VAL A 35 -7.24 12.42 -13.10
N SER A 36 -6.92 11.21 -12.64
CA SER A 36 -6.55 10.12 -13.53
C SER A 36 -7.73 9.18 -13.74
N VAL A 37 -7.95 8.75 -14.98
CA VAL A 37 -9.10 7.95 -15.37
C VAL A 37 -8.66 6.76 -16.22
N ILE A 38 -9.13 5.58 -15.86
CA ILE A 38 -8.93 4.34 -16.61
C ILE A 38 -10.27 3.96 -17.23
N VAL A 39 -10.26 3.63 -18.51
CA VAL A 39 -11.49 3.31 -19.27
C VAL A 39 -11.46 1.85 -19.68
N TYR A 40 -12.59 1.15 -19.49
CA TYR A 40 -12.79 -0.24 -19.88
C TYR A 40 -14.02 -0.38 -20.77
N GLY A 41 -13.92 -1.23 -21.79
CA GLY A 41 -15.02 -1.54 -22.70
C GLY A 41 -15.17 -0.53 -23.85
N ASP A 42 -16.34 -0.53 -24.47
CA ASP A 42 -16.65 0.19 -25.71
C ASP A 42 -17.25 1.58 -25.41
N LEU A 43 -16.71 2.63 -26.05
CA LEU A 43 -17.13 4.02 -25.86
C LEU A 43 -18.54 4.34 -26.38
N GLU A 44 -19.12 3.49 -27.24
CA GLU A 44 -20.50 3.66 -27.74
C GLU A 44 -21.57 3.21 -26.74
N LYS A 45 -21.16 2.47 -25.70
CA LYS A 45 -22.05 1.97 -24.65
C LYS A 45 -22.31 3.03 -23.58
N PRO A 46 -23.44 2.93 -22.84
CA PRO A 46 -23.70 3.83 -21.72
C PRO A 46 -22.58 3.80 -20.69
N ALA A 47 -22.21 4.97 -20.17
CA ALA A 47 -21.12 5.12 -19.22
C ALA A 47 -21.51 4.67 -17.81
N LEU A 48 -20.64 3.88 -17.17
CA LEU A 48 -20.67 3.52 -15.76
C LEU A 48 -19.43 4.11 -15.09
N ILE A 49 -19.64 5.08 -14.21
CA ILE A 49 -18.55 5.78 -13.53
C ILE A 49 -18.36 5.17 -12.14
N THR A 50 -17.11 4.84 -11.81
CA THR A 50 -16.72 4.35 -10.50
C THR A 50 -15.75 5.33 -9.86
N TYR A 51 -16.10 5.76 -8.65
CA TYR A 51 -15.29 6.67 -7.83
C TYR A 51 -15.05 5.99 -6.49
N PRO A 52 -13.81 5.53 -6.19
CA PRO A 52 -13.49 4.90 -4.92
C PRO A 52 -13.46 5.94 -3.80
N ASP A 53 -13.73 5.49 -2.57
CA ASP A 53 -13.58 6.34 -1.40
C ASP A 53 -12.11 6.73 -1.18
N LEU A 54 -11.88 7.94 -0.65
CA LEU A 54 -10.61 8.67 -0.61
C LEU A 54 -9.48 7.93 0.15
N ALA A 55 -9.80 6.88 0.91
CA ALA A 55 -8.85 6.12 1.72
C ALA A 55 -8.54 4.71 1.19
N LEU A 56 -9.12 4.32 0.05
CA LEU A 56 -9.02 2.97 -0.48
C LEU A 56 -8.51 2.98 -1.93
N ASN A 57 -7.69 2.00 -2.27
CA ASN A 57 -7.34 1.74 -3.66
C ASN A 57 -8.62 1.30 -4.40
N TYR A 58 -8.84 1.76 -5.63
CA TYR A 58 -9.98 1.31 -6.46
C TYR A 58 -10.02 -0.22 -6.60
N MET A 59 -8.85 -0.86 -6.59
CA MET A 59 -8.71 -2.31 -6.52
C MET A 59 -9.34 -2.88 -5.26
N SER A 60 -9.21 -2.23 -4.10
CA SER A 60 -9.82 -2.68 -2.83
C SER A 60 -11.34 -2.45 -2.79
N CYS A 61 -11.82 -1.32 -3.32
CA CYS A 61 -13.27 -1.01 -3.31
C CYS A 61 -14.07 -1.86 -4.28
N PHE A 62 -13.51 -2.11 -5.46
CA PHE A 62 -14.25 -2.71 -6.55
C PHE A 62 -13.74 -4.10 -6.94
N GLN A 63 -12.80 -4.67 -6.17
CA GLN A 63 -12.28 -6.02 -6.42
C GLN A 63 -13.41 -7.02 -6.57
N GLY A 64 -14.34 -7.05 -5.62
CA GLY A 64 -15.44 -8.02 -5.63
C GLY A 64 -16.40 -7.86 -6.81
N LEU A 65 -16.49 -6.65 -7.40
CA LEU A 65 -17.40 -6.36 -8.50
C LEU A 65 -16.78 -6.65 -9.87
N PHE A 66 -15.49 -6.35 -10.04
CA PHE A 66 -14.80 -6.45 -11.33
C PHE A 66 -13.82 -7.63 -11.44
N PHE A 67 -13.47 -8.29 -10.35
CA PHE A 67 -12.62 -9.50 -10.37
C PHE A 67 -13.42 -10.81 -10.27
N TYR A 68 -14.75 -10.72 -10.17
CA TYR A 68 -15.62 -11.87 -10.43
C TYR A 68 -15.91 -11.90 -11.94
N PRO A 69 -15.37 -12.87 -12.69
CA PRO A 69 -15.32 -12.81 -14.16
C PRO A 69 -16.71 -12.75 -14.79
N GLU A 70 -17.72 -13.39 -14.20
CA GLU A 70 -19.10 -13.35 -14.68
C GLU A 70 -19.74 -11.96 -14.48
N ALA A 71 -19.47 -11.30 -13.36
CA ALA A 71 -19.98 -9.95 -13.09
C ALA A 71 -19.27 -8.91 -13.97
N ALA A 72 -17.95 -9.03 -14.09
CA ALA A 72 -17.14 -8.19 -14.98
C ALA A 72 -17.61 -8.30 -16.44
N PHE A 73 -17.89 -9.52 -16.89
CA PHE A 73 -18.41 -9.78 -18.23
C PHE A 73 -19.75 -9.07 -18.47
N LEU A 74 -20.71 -9.21 -17.54
CA LEU A 74 -22.01 -8.54 -17.66
C LEU A 74 -21.90 -7.01 -17.68
N LEU A 75 -21.01 -6.46 -16.84
CA LEU A 75 -20.81 -5.02 -16.76
C LEU A 75 -20.15 -4.46 -18.03
N LEU A 76 -19.09 -5.09 -18.53
CA LEU A 76 -18.41 -4.69 -19.77
C LEU A 76 -19.25 -4.97 -21.03
N HIS A 77 -20.15 -5.94 -20.97
CA HIS A 77 -21.09 -6.21 -22.05
C HIS A 77 -22.08 -5.05 -22.21
N ASN A 78 -22.54 -4.46 -21.11
CA ASN A 78 -23.61 -3.47 -21.12
C ASN A 78 -23.13 -2.02 -21.01
N PHE A 79 -21.94 -1.79 -20.44
CA PHE A 79 -21.46 -0.45 -20.09
C PHE A 79 -20.02 -0.20 -20.54
N CYS A 80 -19.72 1.08 -20.76
CA CYS A 80 -18.37 1.62 -20.82
C CYS A 80 -17.98 2.07 -19.40
N ILE A 81 -16.92 1.50 -18.82
CA ILE A 81 -16.61 1.74 -17.40
C ILE A 81 -15.48 2.75 -17.27
N TYR A 82 -15.71 3.81 -16.49
CA TYR A 82 -14.76 4.86 -16.20
C TYR A 82 -14.36 4.79 -14.72
N HIS A 83 -13.17 4.27 -14.46
CA HIS A 83 -12.56 4.26 -13.14
C HIS A 83 -11.81 5.56 -12.90
N ILE A 84 -12.34 6.39 -12.00
CA ILE A 84 -11.73 7.66 -11.63
C ILE A 84 -10.86 7.44 -10.39
N SER A 85 -9.56 7.71 -10.51
CA SER A 85 -8.64 7.76 -9.38
C SER A 85 -8.76 9.12 -8.68
N PRO A 86 -9.04 9.16 -7.37
CA PRO A 86 -9.11 10.42 -6.63
C PRO A 86 -7.78 11.18 -6.69
N PRO A 87 -7.82 12.53 -6.70
CA PRO A 87 -6.59 13.32 -6.69
C PRO A 87 -5.79 13.03 -5.41
N GLY A 88 -4.47 12.87 -5.55
CA GLY A 88 -3.57 12.53 -4.44
C GLY A 88 -3.52 11.04 -4.08
N HIS A 89 -4.28 10.17 -4.77
CA HIS A 89 -4.32 8.73 -4.49
C HIS A 89 -2.93 8.06 -4.53
N GLU A 90 -2.04 8.48 -5.44
CA GLU A 90 -0.67 7.95 -5.47
C GLU A 90 0.13 8.29 -4.21
N GLU A 91 0.02 9.52 -3.71
CA GLU A 91 0.75 9.99 -2.54
C GLU A 91 0.27 9.25 -1.29
N VAL A 92 -1.04 9.11 -1.15
CA VAL A 92 -1.67 8.31 -0.09
C VAL A 92 -1.21 6.85 -0.17
N SER A 93 -1.15 6.26 -1.36
CA SER A 93 -0.67 4.89 -1.56
C SER A 93 0.80 4.72 -1.16
N LYS A 94 1.67 5.67 -1.56
CA LYS A 94 3.09 5.69 -1.15
C LYS A 94 3.26 5.84 0.36
N LEU A 95 2.45 6.70 0.97
CA LEU A 95 2.47 6.93 2.42
C LEU A 95 2.00 5.70 3.19
N LYS A 96 0.92 5.05 2.71
CA LYS A 96 0.38 3.82 3.29
C LYS A 96 1.41 2.68 3.26
N ALA A 97 2.09 2.48 2.14
CA ALA A 97 3.15 1.45 2.03
C ALA A 97 4.30 1.69 3.03
N LYS A 98 4.72 2.96 3.21
CA LYS A 98 5.72 3.33 4.22
C LYS A 98 5.22 3.07 5.64
N TYR A 99 3.97 3.44 5.92
CA TYR A 99 3.35 3.21 7.21
C TYR A 99 3.27 1.71 7.54
N GLU A 100 2.82 0.87 6.61
CA GLU A 100 2.72 -0.58 6.80
C GLU A 100 4.10 -1.23 7.00
N SER A 101 5.12 -0.78 6.26
CA SER A 101 6.50 -1.21 6.47
C SER A 101 6.99 -0.84 7.87
N LEU A 102 6.73 0.38 8.31
CA LEU A 102 7.13 0.86 9.64
C LEU A 102 6.40 0.11 10.76
N GLN A 103 5.09 -0.10 10.60
CA GLN A 103 4.26 -0.86 11.53
C GLN A 103 4.72 -2.32 11.62
N ARG A 104 5.15 -2.92 10.50
CA ARG A 104 5.74 -4.26 10.50
C ARG A 104 7.07 -4.30 11.25
N THR A 105 7.97 -3.34 11.02
CA THR A 105 9.23 -3.25 11.77
C THR A 105 8.99 -3.05 13.26
N GLN A 106 8.01 -2.23 13.66
CA GLN A 106 7.65 -2.05 15.06
C GLN A 106 7.21 -3.37 15.71
N ARG A 107 6.37 -4.16 15.03
CA ARG A 107 5.95 -5.50 15.49
C ARG A 107 7.13 -6.43 15.68
N HIS A 108 8.06 -6.48 14.72
CA HIS A 108 9.27 -7.30 14.84
C HIS A 108 10.12 -6.89 16.05
N LEU A 109 10.25 -5.60 16.34
CA LEU A 109 10.96 -5.10 17.53
C LEU A 109 10.25 -5.47 18.84
N LEU A 110 8.93 -5.65 18.80
CA LEU A 110 8.12 -6.15 19.93
C LEU A 110 8.13 -7.69 20.04
N GLY A 111 8.83 -8.38 19.14
CA GLY A 111 8.89 -9.85 19.11
C GLY A 111 7.71 -10.51 18.40
N GLU A 112 6.88 -9.76 17.69
CA GLU A 112 5.76 -10.26 16.90
C GLU A 112 6.18 -10.59 15.46
N ASP A 113 5.48 -11.52 14.81
CA ASP A 113 5.67 -11.90 13.39
C ASP A 113 7.12 -12.23 12.99
N LEU A 114 7.87 -12.87 13.89
CA LEU A 114 9.26 -13.25 13.65
C LEU A 114 9.41 -14.50 12.75
N GLY A 115 8.36 -15.33 12.64
CA GLY A 115 8.39 -16.59 11.89
C GLY A 115 8.75 -16.48 10.39
N PRO A 116 8.29 -15.45 9.65
CA PRO A 116 8.65 -15.23 8.26
C PRO A 116 10.04 -14.63 8.02
N LEU A 117 10.77 -14.21 9.07
CA LEU A 117 12.07 -13.56 8.93
C LEU A 117 13.19 -14.57 8.71
N SER A 118 14.17 -14.20 7.87
CA SER A 118 15.38 -15.00 7.70
C SER A 118 16.33 -14.86 8.90
N ILE A 119 17.23 -15.82 9.08
CA ILE A 119 18.25 -15.82 10.15
C ILE A 119 19.07 -14.52 10.15
N LYS A 120 19.40 -13.99 8.96
CA LYS A 120 20.16 -12.74 8.82
C LYS A 120 19.37 -11.54 9.33
N GLU A 121 18.08 -11.49 9.07
CA GLU A 121 17.20 -10.41 9.53
C GLU A 121 16.98 -10.49 11.04
N LEU A 122 16.84 -11.69 11.58
CA LEU A 122 16.73 -11.92 13.03
C LEU A 122 17.99 -11.45 13.77
N GLN A 123 19.18 -11.82 13.27
CA GLN A 123 20.46 -11.39 13.85
C GLN A 123 20.64 -9.86 13.78
N ASN A 124 20.17 -9.23 12.71
CA ASN A 124 20.22 -7.78 12.59
C ASN A 124 19.29 -7.09 13.60
N LEU A 125 18.09 -7.64 13.80
CA LEU A 125 17.14 -7.16 14.81
C LEU A 125 17.71 -7.30 16.23
N GLU A 126 18.27 -8.46 16.56
CA GLU A 126 18.91 -8.72 17.86
C GLU A 126 20.03 -7.70 18.12
N LYS A 127 20.94 -7.52 17.15
CA LYS A 127 22.03 -6.54 17.26
C LYS A 127 21.52 -5.11 17.46
N GLN A 128 20.42 -4.74 16.80
CA GLN A 128 19.80 -3.42 16.95
C GLN A 128 19.19 -3.24 18.34
N LEU A 129 18.56 -4.28 18.89
CA LEU A 129 18.03 -4.32 20.25
C LEU A 129 19.15 -4.22 21.30
N GLU A 130 20.21 -5.03 21.15
CA GLU A 130 21.38 -4.99 22.02
C GLU A 130 22.06 -3.62 22.02
N GLY A 131 22.24 -3.01 20.84
CA GLY A 131 22.80 -1.67 20.72
C GLY A 131 21.95 -0.61 21.42
N SER A 132 20.63 -0.68 21.27
CA SER A 132 19.68 0.24 21.92
C SER A 132 19.68 0.07 23.44
N LEU A 133 19.72 -1.18 23.92
CA LEU A 133 19.81 -1.51 25.34
C LEU A 133 21.13 -1.04 25.95
N ALA A 134 22.25 -1.23 25.25
CA ALA A 134 23.57 -0.76 25.68
C ALA A 134 23.60 0.77 25.84
N GLN A 135 23.02 1.51 24.88
CA GLN A 135 22.87 2.97 24.98
C GLN A 135 22.00 3.38 26.18
N ALA A 136 20.88 2.71 26.42
CA ALA A 136 20.03 2.98 27.58
C ALA A 136 20.75 2.73 28.91
N ARG A 137 21.53 1.64 29.01
CA ARG A 137 22.38 1.34 30.16
C ARG A 137 23.46 2.40 30.38
N GLN A 138 24.15 2.84 29.33
CA GLN A 138 25.19 3.87 29.42
C GLN A 138 24.65 5.21 29.94
N ARG A 139 23.43 5.60 29.55
CA ARG A 139 22.78 6.81 30.09
C ARG A 139 22.55 6.70 31.60
N LYS A 140 22.11 5.53 32.08
CA LYS A 140 21.96 5.25 33.52
C LYS A 140 23.29 5.23 34.27
N VAL A 141 24.32 4.62 33.69
CA VAL A 141 25.66 4.58 34.31
C VAL A 141 26.24 5.98 34.39
N SER A 142 26.15 6.77 33.33
CA SER A 142 26.65 8.15 33.33
C SER A 142 25.96 8.99 34.41
N ALA A 143 24.63 8.93 34.50
CA ALA A 143 23.87 9.62 35.54
C ALA A 143 24.27 9.17 36.96
N ASN A 144 24.46 7.86 37.17
CA ASN A 144 24.93 7.33 38.46
C ASN A 144 26.37 7.74 38.79
N THR A 145 27.26 7.80 37.80
CA THR A 145 28.64 8.26 38.00
C THR A 145 28.68 9.73 38.38
N TYR A 146 27.91 10.59 37.70
CA TYR A 146 27.80 12.00 38.08
C TYR A 146 27.22 12.18 39.50
N LEU A 147 26.21 11.40 39.87
CA LEU A 147 25.63 11.41 41.21
C LEU A 147 26.64 10.97 42.28
N LEU A 148 27.40 9.89 42.02
CA LEU A 148 28.44 9.42 42.92
C LEU A 148 29.55 10.46 43.09
N PHE A 149 29.95 11.12 42.00
CA PHE A 149 30.94 12.20 42.05
C PHE A 149 30.44 13.40 42.86
N PHE A 150 29.16 13.76 42.71
CA PHE A 150 28.53 14.84 43.48
C PHE A 150 28.47 14.51 44.97
N ILE A 151 28.06 13.28 45.33
CA ILE A 151 28.01 12.81 46.72
C ILE A 151 29.41 12.79 47.35
N CYS A 152 30.41 12.24 46.65
CA CYS A 152 31.79 12.20 47.14
C CYS A 152 32.38 13.61 47.33
N PHE A 153 32.08 14.56 46.45
CA PHE A 153 32.54 15.94 46.59
C PHE A 153 31.96 16.62 47.84
N PHE A 154 30.68 16.42 48.15
CA PHE A 154 30.04 16.97 49.36
C PHE A 154 30.41 16.26 50.67
N LEU A 155 30.90 15.02 50.62
CA LEU A 155 31.38 14.30 51.81
C LEU A 155 32.84 14.60 52.15
N PHE A 156 33.60 15.18 51.22
CA PHE A 156 35.04 15.49 51.38
C PHE A 156 35.38 16.99 51.33
N VAL A 157 34.39 17.87 51.13
CA VAL A 157 34.48 19.33 51.33
C VAL A 157 33.70 19.69 52.58
#